data_AF-A0A8J4E8R0-F1
#
_entry.id   AF-A0A8J4E8R0-F1
#
_cell.length_a   1.000
_cell.length_b   1.000
_cell.length_c   1.000
_cell.angle_alpha   90.00
_cell.angle_beta   90.00
_cell.angle_gamma   90.00
#
_symmetry.space_group_name_H-M   'P 1'
#
loop_
_entity.id
_entity.type
_entity.pdbx_description
1 polymer ?
#
loop_
_entity_poly.entity_id
_entity_poly.type
_entity_poly.pdbx_seq_one_letter_code
_entity_poly.pdbx_strand_id
1 'polypeptide(L)'
;MRLSPFYPHGGIPVPLSPGVVGASVEGIWQALKVFENADVDAGKLGVTTMSGLKRTVRRFGPVRGHRAGLHGRHLLAYEAARREIYLPAYRWVLEHRAADLVAELRALAAGPGVVLLDYTTNGDVADLATPLSHAALVARFVTDRWPVEAVKSGP
;
A
#
# COMPACT_ATOMS: atom_id res chain seq x y z
N MET A 1 14.22 2.18 -5.63
CA MET A 1 13.47 2.21 -6.90
C MET A 1 12.14 2.93 -6.68
N ARG A 2 11.73 3.88 -7.55
CA ARG A 2 10.52 4.70 -7.41
C ARG A 2 9.19 3.93 -7.49
N LEU A 3 9.19 2.71 -8.04
CA LEU A 3 8.02 1.83 -8.03
C LEU A 3 7.82 1.11 -6.68
N SER A 4 8.82 1.13 -5.79
CA SER A 4 8.68 0.49 -4.48
C SER A 4 7.66 1.25 -3.62
N PRO A 5 6.74 0.55 -2.91
CA PRO A 5 5.83 1.19 -1.97
C PRO A 5 6.53 1.79 -0.73
N PHE A 6 7.82 1.47 -0.54
CA PHE A 6 8.68 2.07 0.47
C PHE A 6 9.31 3.40 0.02
N TYR A 7 9.26 3.72 -1.28
CA TYR A 7 9.87 4.95 -1.79
C TYR A 7 9.09 6.17 -1.29
N PRO A 8 9.76 7.17 -0.69
CA PRO A 8 9.11 8.30 -0.03
C PRO A 8 8.72 9.39 -1.03
N HIS A 9 7.73 9.12 -1.89
CA HIS A 9 7.23 10.08 -2.89
C HIS A 9 6.66 11.37 -2.30
N GLY A 10 6.10 11.31 -1.09
CA GLY A 10 5.42 12.44 -0.47
C GLY A 10 4.04 12.74 -1.06
N GLY A 11 3.18 13.34 -0.23
CA GLY A 11 1.86 13.81 -0.64
C GLY A 11 0.89 12.71 -1.07
N ILE A 12 1.11 11.45 -0.66
CA ILE A 12 0.22 10.34 -0.98
C ILE A 12 -1.01 10.46 -0.09
N PRO A 13 -2.24 10.60 -0.62
CA PRO A 13 -3.44 10.68 0.20
C PRO A 13 -3.59 9.44 1.08
N VAL A 14 -3.86 9.64 2.37
CA VAL A 14 -4.15 8.55 3.30
C VAL A 14 -5.61 8.14 3.12
N PRO A 15 -5.92 6.90 2.69
CA PRO A 15 -7.30 6.48 2.54
C PRO A 15 -8.07 6.60 3.84
N LEU A 16 -9.35 6.97 3.74
CA LEU A 16 -10.27 7.16 4.87
C LEU A 16 -9.82 8.26 5.87
N SER A 17 -8.86 9.12 5.49
CA SER A 17 -8.37 10.24 6.31
C SER A 17 -8.30 11.53 5.47
N PRO A 18 -9.44 12.22 5.25
CA PRO A 18 -9.49 13.40 4.39
C PRO A 18 -8.47 14.48 4.79
N GLY A 19 -7.76 15.04 3.81
CA GLY A 19 -6.75 16.07 4.02
C GLY A 19 -5.40 15.58 4.57
N VAL A 20 -5.28 14.29 4.91
CA VAL A 20 -4.04 13.71 5.42
C VAL A 20 -3.24 13.07 4.29
N VAL A 21 -1.92 13.28 4.32
CA VAL A 21 -0.97 12.68 3.37
C VAL A 21 0.15 11.92 4.06
N GLY A 22 0.73 10.94 3.36
CA GLY A 22 1.90 10.17 3.78
C GLY A 22 3.07 10.29 2.80
N ALA A 23 4.26 9.96 3.30
CA ALA A 23 5.50 9.94 2.54
C ALA A 23 5.59 8.73 1.61
N SER A 24 5.19 7.54 2.08
CA SER A 24 5.24 6.28 1.33
C SER A 24 3.99 5.44 1.59
N VAL A 25 3.69 4.50 0.69
CA VAL A 25 2.56 3.56 0.85
C VAL A 25 2.79 2.68 2.08
N GLU A 26 4.02 2.22 2.30
CA GLU A 26 4.35 1.47 3.52
C GLU A 26 4.19 2.34 4.78
N GLY A 27 4.53 3.63 4.73
CA GLY A 27 4.31 4.56 5.83
C GLY A 27 2.83 4.65 6.21
N ILE A 28 1.95 4.76 5.22
CA ILE A 28 0.50 4.70 5.41
C ILE A 28 0.08 3.37 6.03
N TRP A 29 0.58 2.26 5.49
CA TRP A 29 0.26 0.92 5.97
C TRP A 29 0.67 0.71 7.43
N GLN A 30 1.86 1.18 7.83
CA GLN A 30 2.36 1.08 9.19
C GLN A 30 1.69 2.06 10.16
N ALA A 31 1.32 3.25 9.68
CA ALA A 31 0.62 4.25 10.47
C ALA A 31 -0.75 3.74 10.92
N LEU A 32 -1.48 3.09 10.00
CA LEU A 32 -2.83 2.59 10.27
C LEU A 32 -2.86 1.20 10.91
N LYS A 33 -1.72 0.51 11.01
CA LYS A 33 -1.62 -0.83 11.60
C LYS A 33 -1.93 -0.78 13.10
N VAL A 34 -2.84 -1.62 13.56
CA VAL A 34 -3.21 -1.72 14.99
C VAL A 34 -2.74 -3.05 15.53
N PHE A 35 -2.09 -2.99 16.69
CA PHE A 35 -1.62 -4.12 17.45
C PHE A 35 -2.38 -4.21 18.77
N GLU A 36 -2.25 -5.34 19.47
CA GLU A 36 -2.83 -5.52 20.80
C GLU A 36 -2.42 -4.42 21.79
N ASN A 37 -1.14 -4.03 21.78
CA ASN A 37 -0.59 -3.06 22.74
C ASN A 37 -0.29 -1.70 22.11
N ALA A 38 -0.77 -1.41 20.89
CA ALA A 38 -0.57 -0.10 20.24
C ALA A 38 -1.58 0.16 19.12
N ASP A 39 -2.21 1.34 19.16
CA ASP A 39 -3.11 1.84 18.10
C ASP A 39 -2.33 2.46 16.93
N VAL A 40 -2.98 3.30 16.11
CA VAL A 40 -2.36 4.04 15.02
C VAL A 40 -1.13 4.85 15.45
N ASP A 41 -0.18 5.01 14.53
CA ASP A 41 1.02 5.82 14.74
C ASP A 41 1.20 6.77 13.54
N ALA A 42 0.59 7.96 13.65
CA ALA A 42 0.65 8.99 12.62
C ALA A 42 2.09 9.43 12.31
N GLY A 43 3.04 9.23 13.22
CA GLY A 43 4.45 9.51 13.00
C GLY A 43 5.03 8.71 11.82
N LYS A 44 4.46 7.54 11.49
CA LYS A 44 4.89 6.74 10.33
C LYS A 44 4.55 7.36 8.98
N LEU A 45 3.60 8.29 8.93
CA LEU A 45 3.27 9.00 7.70
C LEU A 45 4.42 9.90 7.23
N GLY A 46 5.21 10.46 8.15
CA GLY A 46 6.32 11.37 7.83
C GLY A 46 7.67 10.68 7.63
N VAL A 47 7.76 9.35 7.77
CA VAL A 47 9.04 8.65 7.68
C VAL A 47 9.50 8.57 6.22
N THR A 48 10.62 9.24 5.93
CA THR A 48 11.25 9.28 4.59
C THR A 48 12.50 8.41 4.48
N THR A 49 12.94 7.80 5.59
CA THR A 49 14.07 6.89 5.61
C THR A 49 13.61 5.45 5.81
N MET A 50 14.46 4.47 5.48
CA MET A 50 14.15 3.05 5.74
C MET A 50 14.23 2.69 7.23
N SER A 51 14.66 3.61 8.08
CA SER A 51 14.84 3.42 9.53
C SER A 51 13.61 3.88 10.30
N GLY A 52 13.17 3.08 11.27
CA GLY A 52 12.05 3.44 12.15
C GLY A 52 10.66 3.31 11.52
N LEU A 53 10.54 2.85 10.27
CA LEU A 53 9.26 2.67 9.57
C LEU A 53 8.44 1.49 10.09
N LYS A 54 9.08 0.33 10.28
CA LYS A 54 8.39 -0.92 10.62
C LYS A 54 7.95 -0.95 12.09
N ARG A 55 6.70 -1.37 12.31
CA ARG A 55 6.14 -1.74 13.61
C ARG A 55 5.96 -3.25 13.65
N THR A 56 6.40 -3.91 14.73
CA THR A 56 6.56 -5.37 14.78
C THR A 56 5.81 -6.00 15.93
N VAL A 57 5.38 -7.26 15.72
CA VAL A 57 4.64 -8.02 16.73
C VAL A 57 5.46 -8.30 17.99
N ARG A 58 6.79 -8.42 17.85
CA ARG A 58 7.71 -8.57 18.98
C ARG A 58 7.64 -7.39 19.97
N ARG A 59 7.38 -6.19 19.47
CA ARG A 59 7.32 -4.97 20.30
C ARG A 59 5.90 -4.64 20.76
N PHE A 60 4.90 -4.84 19.89
CA PHE A 60 3.55 -4.31 20.10
C PHE A 60 2.47 -5.38 20.31
N GLY A 61 2.84 -6.66 20.31
CA GLY A 61 1.88 -7.78 20.39
C GLY A 61 1.29 -8.16 19.03
N PRO A 62 0.33 -9.09 18.98
CA PRO A 62 -0.33 -9.52 17.76
C PRO A 62 -1.02 -8.37 17.01
N VAL A 63 -1.08 -8.46 15.68
CA VAL A 63 -1.83 -7.51 14.84
C VAL A 63 -3.32 -7.75 15.03
N ARG A 64 -4.08 -6.68 15.30
CA ARG A 64 -5.54 -6.71 15.41
C ARG A 64 -6.23 -6.33 14.10
N GLY A 65 -5.55 -5.60 13.23
CA GLY A 65 -6.03 -5.18 11.93
C GLY A 65 -5.44 -3.83 11.54
N HIS A 66 -6.15 -3.09 10.71
CA HIS A 66 -5.83 -1.71 10.37
C HIS A 66 -6.98 -0.79 10.71
N ARG A 67 -6.69 0.40 11.23
CA ARG A 67 -7.73 1.40 11.47
C ARG A 67 -8.26 1.93 10.14
N ALA A 68 -9.58 2.05 10.03
CA ALA A 68 -10.27 2.67 8.91
C ALA A 68 -10.03 4.20 8.87
N GLY A 69 -8.81 4.61 8.54
CA GLY A 69 -8.33 5.99 8.63
C GLY A 69 -7.79 6.37 10.02
N LEU A 70 -7.03 7.46 10.15
CA LEU A 70 -6.40 7.84 11.42
C LEU A 70 -7.38 8.06 12.58
N HIS A 71 -8.59 8.51 12.24
CA HIS A 71 -9.65 8.81 13.21
C HIS A 71 -10.86 7.87 13.07
N GLY A 72 -10.68 6.74 12.37
CA GLY A 72 -11.73 5.73 12.21
C GLY A 72 -12.19 5.14 13.54
N ARG A 73 -13.42 4.60 13.58
CA ARG A 73 -13.95 3.94 14.79
C ARG A 73 -13.81 2.43 14.77
N HIS A 74 -13.64 1.82 13.60
CA HIS A 74 -13.57 0.38 13.43
C HIS A 74 -12.22 -0.07 12.87
N LEU A 75 -11.92 -1.36 13.05
CA LEU A 75 -10.75 -2.02 12.47
C LEU A 75 -11.18 -2.79 11.23
N LEU A 76 -10.39 -2.66 10.18
CA LEU A 76 -10.44 -3.48 8.99
C LEU A 76 -9.64 -4.77 9.23
N ALA A 77 -10.25 -5.90 8.88
CA ALA A 77 -9.53 -7.15 8.74
C ALA A 77 -8.48 -7.04 7.63
N TYR A 78 -7.51 -7.96 7.59
CA TYR A 78 -6.33 -7.83 6.74
C TYR A 78 -6.66 -7.72 5.25
N GLU A 79 -7.63 -8.50 4.75
CA GLU A 79 -8.09 -8.38 3.35
C GLU A 79 -8.74 -7.02 3.07
N ALA A 80 -9.68 -6.59 3.91
CA ALA A 80 -10.35 -5.30 3.78
C ALA A 80 -9.35 -4.14 3.81
N ALA A 81 -8.36 -4.20 4.71
CA ALA A 81 -7.26 -3.24 4.76
C ALA A 81 -6.46 -3.19 3.45
N ARG A 82 -6.18 -4.33 2.82
CA ARG A 82 -5.53 -4.34 1.49
C ARG A 82 -6.38 -3.60 0.46
N ARG A 83 -7.69 -3.86 0.43
CA ARG A 83 -8.63 -3.28 -0.55
C ARG A 83 -8.93 -1.80 -0.34
N GLU A 84 -9.02 -1.37 0.91
CA GLU A 84 -9.47 -0.02 1.28
C GLU A 84 -8.32 0.95 1.54
N ILE A 85 -7.13 0.43 1.89
CA ILE A 85 -5.97 1.24 2.25
C ILE A 85 -4.82 1.00 1.27
N TYR A 86 -4.34 -0.23 1.17
CA TYR A 86 -3.09 -0.51 0.46
C TYR A 86 -3.21 -0.26 -1.05
N LEU A 87 -4.23 -0.87 -1.69
CA LEU A 87 -4.44 -0.73 -3.13
C LEU A 87 -4.72 0.73 -3.53
N PRO A 88 -5.65 1.48 -2.91
CA PRO A 88 -5.91 2.85 -3.34
C PRO A 88 -4.68 3.77 -3.18
N ALA A 89 -3.92 3.60 -2.08
CA ALA A 89 -2.70 4.37 -1.87
C ALA A 89 -1.63 4.03 -2.92
N TYR A 90 -1.44 2.75 -3.24
CA TYR A 90 -0.41 2.36 -4.21
C TYR A 90 -0.80 2.70 -5.64
N ARG A 91 -2.06 2.48 -6.01
CA ARG A 91 -2.63 2.90 -7.29
C ARG A 91 -2.40 4.40 -7.51
N TRP A 92 -2.72 5.23 -6.51
CA TRP A 92 -2.51 6.67 -6.60
C TRP A 92 -1.03 7.01 -6.89
N VAL A 93 -0.08 6.32 -6.25
CA VAL A 93 1.34 6.47 -6.53
C VAL A 93 1.68 6.11 -7.98
N LEU A 94 1.16 4.99 -8.50
CA LEU A 94 1.40 4.56 -9.87
C LEU A 94 0.81 5.55 -10.89
N GLU A 95 -0.36 6.12 -10.60
CA GLU A 95 -1.04 7.12 -11.45
C GLU A 95 -0.39 8.50 -11.41
N HIS A 96 0.16 8.94 -10.27
CA HIS A 96 0.54 10.36 -10.07
C HIS A 96 2.03 10.59 -9.80
N ARG A 97 2.74 9.61 -9.25
CA ARG A 97 4.14 9.75 -8.79
C ARG A 97 5.13 8.91 -9.58
N ALA A 98 4.66 7.83 -10.21
CA ALA A 98 5.46 6.93 -11.04
C ALA A 98 4.88 6.75 -12.44
N ALA A 99 4.04 7.68 -12.91
CA ALA A 99 3.37 7.60 -14.20
C ALA A 99 4.34 7.48 -15.39
N ASP A 100 5.49 8.17 -15.31
CA ASP A 100 6.58 8.09 -16.27
C ASP A 100 7.17 6.67 -16.37
N LEU A 101 7.44 6.04 -15.22
CA LEU A 101 7.96 4.68 -15.18
C LEU A 101 6.91 3.65 -15.60
N VAL A 102 5.63 3.88 -15.28
CA VAL A 102 4.53 3.05 -15.78
C VAL A 102 4.44 3.13 -17.30
N ALA A 103 4.57 4.32 -17.89
CA ALA A 103 4.54 4.49 -19.33
C ALA A 103 5.70 3.76 -20.02
N GLU A 104 6.90 3.83 -19.44
CA GLU A 104 8.07 3.06 -19.92
C GLU A 104 7.82 1.55 -19.83
N LEU A 105 7.29 1.04 -18.71
CA LEU A 105 6.95 -0.36 -18.56
C LEU A 105 5.88 -0.82 -19.55
N ARG A 106 4.87 0.01 -19.83
CA ARG A 106 3.85 -0.27 -20.85
C ARG A 106 4.47 -0.38 -22.24
N ALA A 107 5.41 0.51 -22.59
CA ALA A 107 6.12 0.46 -23.86
C ALA A 107 6.98 -0.80 -24.00
N LEU A 108 7.72 -1.17 -22.96
CA LEU A 108 8.53 -2.40 -22.94
C LEU A 108 7.66 -3.66 -22.99
N ALA A 109 6.51 -3.65 -22.32
CA ALA A 109 5.56 -4.75 -22.33
C ALA A 109 4.91 -4.99 -23.70
N ALA A 110 4.85 -3.98 -24.56
CA ALA A 110 4.37 -4.11 -25.94
C ALA A 110 5.40 -4.76 -26.89
N GLY A 111 6.68 -4.81 -26.51
CA GLY A 111 7.77 -5.42 -27.26
C GLY A 111 8.09 -6.84 -26.76
N PRO A 112 9.37 -7.16 -26.46
CA PRO A 112 9.77 -8.49 -26.01
C PRO A 112 9.26 -8.85 -24.59
N GLY A 113 8.68 -7.90 -23.85
CA GLY A 113 8.20 -8.09 -22.50
C GLY A 113 9.25 -7.77 -21.42
N VAL A 114 8.78 -7.60 -20.19
CA VAL A 114 9.61 -7.31 -19.00
C VAL A 114 9.31 -8.33 -17.92
N VAL A 115 10.36 -8.79 -17.24
CA VAL A 115 10.24 -9.58 -16.02
C VAL A 115 10.47 -8.69 -14.80
N LEU A 116 9.49 -8.65 -13.90
CA LEU A 116 9.58 -7.93 -12.63
C LEU A 116 9.83 -8.95 -11.50
N LEU A 117 10.88 -8.73 -10.71
CA LEU A 117 11.26 -9.61 -9.61
C LEU A 117 10.87 -9.00 -8.27
N ASP A 118 10.38 -9.84 -7.36
CA ASP A 118 10.05 -9.49 -5.99
C ASP A 118 10.25 -10.71 -5.08
N TYR A 119 10.18 -10.50 -3.77
CA TYR A 119 10.36 -11.54 -2.76
C TYR A 119 9.27 -12.64 -2.83
N THR A 120 8.08 -12.27 -3.29
CA THR A 120 6.92 -13.16 -3.49
C THR A 120 6.26 -12.85 -4.83
N THR A 121 5.46 -13.77 -5.35
CA THR A 121 4.68 -13.63 -6.59
C THR A 121 3.18 -13.45 -6.34
N ASN A 122 2.74 -13.41 -5.08
CA ASN A 122 1.32 -13.30 -4.74
C ASN A 122 0.71 -11.97 -5.19
N GLY A 123 -0.06 -11.98 -6.27
CA GLY A 123 -0.88 -10.85 -6.69
C GLY A 123 -2.30 -10.88 -6.14
N ASP A 124 -2.74 -11.98 -5.51
CA ASP A 124 -4.12 -12.13 -5.04
C ASP A 124 -4.32 -11.43 -3.69
N VAL A 125 -5.25 -10.48 -3.70
CA VAL A 125 -5.60 -9.67 -2.54
C VAL A 125 -6.28 -10.51 -1.46
N ALA A 126 -7.03 -11.54 -1.87
CA ALA A 126 -7.71 -12.47 -0.99
C ALA A 126 -6.79 -13.58 -0.45
N ASP A 127 -5.63 -13.83 -1.08
CA ASP A 127 -4.64 -14.76 -0.52
C ASP A 127 -3.87 -14.10 0.63
N LEU A 128 -4.27 -14.44 1.86
CA LEU A 128 -3.67 -13.93 3.08
C LEU A 128 -2.49 -14.76 3.58
N ALA A 129 -2.20 -15.91 2.96
CA ALA A 129 -1.12 -16.81 3.38
C ALA A 129 0.26 -16.19 3.15
N THR A 130 0.38 -15.33 2.13
CA THR A 130 1.63 -14.63 1.80
C THR A 130 1.41 -13.12 1.64
N PRO A 131 2.46 -12.29 1.83
CA PRO A 131 2.39 -10.86 1.53
C PRO A 131 2.07 -10.61 0.05
N LEU A 132 1.44 -9.47 -0.24
CA LEU A 132 1.28 -9.02 -1.63
C LEU A 132 2.63 -8.73 -2.27
N SER A 133 2.80 -9.20 -3.48
CA SER A 133 3.90 -8.88 -4.38
C SER A 133 3.68 -7.50 -4.99
N HIS A 134 4.62 -6.59 -4.74
CA HIS A 134 4.64 -5.27 -5.36
C HIS A 134 4.84 -5.40 -6.87
N ALA A 135 5.72 -6.31 -7.30
CA ALA A 135 5.94 -6.58 -8.72
C ALA A 135 4.66 -7.10 -9.41
N ALA A 136 3.93 -8.02 -8.77
CA ALA A 136 2.68 -8.53 -9.33
C ALA A 136 1.61 -7.42 -9.44
N LEU A 137 1.54 -6.50 -8.46
CA LEU A 137 0.63 -5.36 -8.53
C LEU A 137 1.03 -4.36 -9.63
N VAL A 138 2.31 -4.05 -9.80
CA VAL A 138 2.79 -3.23 -10.93
C VAL A 138 2.44 -3.89 -12.26
N ALA A 139 2.67 -5.19 -12.42
CA ALA A 139 2.31 -5.92 -13.64
C ALA A 139 0.80 -5.85 -13.91
N ARG A 140 -0.03 -5.99 -12.88
CA ARG A 140 -1.49 -5.82 -12.99
C ARG A 140 -1.87 -4.40 -13.40
N PHE A 141 -1.23 -3.38 -12.85
CA PHE A 141 -1.49 -1.98 -13.23
C PHE A 141 -1.08 -1.66 -14.68
N VAL A 142 0.09 -2.17 -15.10
CA VAL A 142 0.61 -2.00 -16.47
C VAL A 142 -0.27 -2.70 -17.50
N THR A 143 -0.92 -3.82 -17.11
CA THR A 143 -1.80 -4.61 -17.98
C THR A 143 -3.29 -4.37 -17.76
N ASP A 144 -3.66 -3.24 -17.14
CA ASP A 144 -5.05 -2.82 -16.90
C ASP A 144 -5.92 -3.87 -16.17
N ARG A 145 -5.29 -4.66 -15.30
CA ARG A 145 -5.90 -5.71 -14.46
C ARG A 145 -5.77 -5.39 -12.96
N TRP A 146 -5.87 -4.10 -12.61
CA TRP A 146 -5.81 -3.68 -11.21
C TRP A 146 -6.88 -4.40 -10.38
N PRO A 147 -6.55 -4.92 -9.18
CA PRO A 147 -7.53 -5.64 -8.37
C PRO A 147 -8.68 -4.73 -7.93
N VAL A 148 -9.85 -5.33 -7.69
CA VAL A 148 -11.03 -4.62 -7.18
C VAL A 148 -10.73 -4.03 -5.80
N GLU A 149 -10.80 -2.71 -5.72
CA GLU A 149 -10.84 -1.92 -4.49
C GLU A 149 -12.25 -2.00 -3.87
N ALA A 150 -12.38 -1.72 -2.58
CA ALA A 150 -13.70 -1.67 -1.98
C ALA A 150 -14.54 -0.57 -2.66
N VAL A 151 -15.81 -0.88 -2.94
CA VAL A 151 -16.75 0.12 -3.45
C VAL A 151 -16.80 1.25 -2.43
N LYS A 152 -16.60 2.50 -2.88
CA LYS A 152 -16.90 3.66 -2.04
C LYS A 152 -18.38 3.59 -1.71
N SER A 153 -18.71 3.18 -0.49
CA SER A 153 -20.02 3.51 0.08
C SER A 153 -20.09 5.04 0.08
N GLY A 154 -20.82 5.60 -0.88
CA GLY A 154 -21.15 7.01 -0.88
C GLY A 154 -21.95 7.36 0.38
N PRO A 155 -21.96 8.64 0.78
CA PRO A 155 -22.83 9.10 1.86
C PRO A 155 -24.30 8.76 1.61
#